data_AF-A0A5D3FGU1-F1
#
_entry.id   AF-A0A5D3FGU1-F1
#
_cell.length_a   1.000
_cell.length_b   1.000
_cell.length_c   1.000
_cell.angle_alpha   90.00
_cell.angle_beta   90.00
_cell.angle_gamma   90.00
#
_symmetry.space_group_name_H-M   'P 1'
#
loop_
_entity.id
_entity.type
_entity.pdbx_description
1 polymer ?
#
loop_
_entity_poly.entity_id
_entity_poly.type
_entity_poly.pdbx_seq_one_letter_code
_entity_poly.pdbx_strand_id
1 'polypeptide(L)'
;MGSDVRRAEQVVGQLRERVAAEGLAVAFELPLYEHPCGVEVEFPNGDGFQLEVSARIERIRVMDPDDFALTVAELGDYVAARTRGRSSKDAREALFPRHSRLR
;
A
#
# COMPACT_ATOMS: atom_id res chain seq x y z
N MET A 1 4.69 4.53 -21.25
CA MET A 1 3.51 3.69 -20.95
C MET A 1 3.85 2.38 -20.26
N GLY A 2 4.78 1.53 -20.74
CA GLY A 2 4.98 0.19 -20.13
C GLY A 2 5.74 0.07 -18.80
N SER A 3 6.54 1.06 -18.38
CA SER A 3 7.40 0.91 -17.19
C SER A 3 6.64 1.05 -15.87
N ASP A 4 5.69 1.98 -15.80
CA ASP A 4 4.91 2.23 -14.58
C ASP A 4 3.95 1.07 -14.31
N VAL A 5 3.28 0.57 -15.36
CA VAL A 5 2.40 -0.62 -15.29
C VAL A 5 3.18 -1.84 -14.83
N ARG A 6 4.34 -2.12 -15.45
CA ARG A 6 5.19 -3.26 -15.03
C ARG A 6 5.61 -3.14 -13.57
N ARG A 7 5.93 -1.92 -13.10
CA ARG A 7 6.25 -1.70 -11.69
C ARG A 7 5.03 -1.91 -10.80
N ALA A 8 3.85 -1.43 -11.19
CA ALA A 8 2.62 -1.65 -10.44
C ALA A 8 2.31 -3.15 -10.31
N GLU A 9 2.45 -3.92 -11.40
CA GLU A 9 2.31 -5.38 -11.40
C GLU A 9 3.31 -6.05 -10.44
N GLN A 10 4.57 -5.60 -10.44
CA GLN A 10 5.60 -6.10 -9.51
C GLN A 10 5.26 -5.81 -8.05
N VAL A 11 4.82 -4.58 -7.76
CA VAL A 11 4.39 -4.17 -6.41
C VAL A 11 3.19 -5.03 -5.97
N VAL A 12 2.17 -5.16 -6.81
CA VAL A 12 0.98 -5.97 -6.51
C VAL A 12 1.35 -7.44 -6.30
N GLY A 13 2.25 -8.00 -7.11
CA GLY A 13 2.77 -9.36 -6.92
C GLY A 13 3.40 -9.55 -5.54
N GLN A 14 4.30 -8.63 -5.14
CA GLN A 14 4.95 -8.67 -3.83
C GLN A 14 3.95 -8.51 -2.67
N LEU A 15 2.96 -7.63 -2.81
CA LEU A 15 1.92 -7.46 -1.80
C LEU A 15 1.05 -8.71 -1.67
N ARG A 16 0.64 -9.34 -2.79
CA ARG A 16 -0.12 -10.58 -2.79
C ARG A 16 0.63 -11.71 -2.08
N GLU A 17 1.93 -11.87 -2.37
CA GLU A 17 2.77 -12.87 -1.69
C GLU A 17 2.84 -12.59 -0.18
N ARG A 18 3.06 -11.33 0.21
CA ARG A 18 3.17 -10.91 1.62
C ARG A 18 1.88 -11.18 2.41
N VAL A 19 0.73 -10.80 1.87
CA VAL A 19 -0.57 -10.98 2.57
C VAL A 19 -1.02 -12.44 2.56
N ALA A 20 -0.74 -13.18 1.48
CA ALA A 20 -1.04 -14.61 1.42
C ALA A 20 -0.21 -15.42 2.43
N ALA A 21 1.05 -15.05 2.66
CA ALA A 21 1.90 -15.65 3.69
C ALA A 21 1.34 -15.47 5.12
N GLU A 22 0.49 -14.46 5.34
CA GLU A 22 -0.19 -14.21 6.61
C GLU A 22 -1.65 -14.71 6.64
N GLY A 23 -2.11 -15.37 5.58
CA GLY A 23 -3.51 -15.84 5.46
C GLY A 23 -4.53 -14.71 5.35
N LEU A 24 -4.12 -13.54 4.87
CA LEU A 24 -4.96 -12.36 4.72
C LEU A 24 -5.57 -12.29 3.31
N ALA A 25 -6.82 -11.84 3.22
CA ALA A 25 -7.52 -11.64 1.96
C ALA A 25 -7.56 -10.13 1.62
N VAL A 26 -6.95 -9.75 0.50
CA VAL A 26 -6.91 -8.38 -0.01
C VAL A 26 -7.09 -8.43 -1.52
N ALA A 27 -7.97 -7.59 -2.06
CA ALA A 27 -8.12 -7.43 -3.50
C ALA A 27 -7.25 -6.26 -3.98
N PHE A 28 -6.63 -6.44 -5.15
CA PHE A 28 -5.80 -5.45 -5.80
C PHE A 28 -6.26 -5.32 -7.25
N GLU A 29 -6.71 -4.13 -7.63
CA GLU A 29 -7.14 -3.82 -8.98
C GLU A 29 -6.21 -2.78 -9.62
N LEU A 30 -5.84 -3.01 -10.87
CA LEU A 30 -5.06 -2.05 -11.66
C LEU A 30 -6.01 -1.41 -12.67
N PRO A 31 -6.59 -0.24 -12.38
CA PRO A 31 -7.39 0.48 -13.37
C PRO A 31 -6.56 0.74 -14.62
N LEU A 32 -7.14 0.41 -15.78
CA LEU A 32 -6.47 0.60 -17.05
C LEU A 32 -6.38 2.11 -17.35
N TYR A 33 -5.21 2.57 -17.79
CA TYR A 33 -4.96 3.90 -18.40
C TYR A 33 -4.73 5.12 -17.50
N GLU A 34 -4.03 4.99 -16.36
CA GLU A 34 -3.59 6.16 -15.58
C GLU A 34 -2.06 6.29 -15.53
N HIS A 35 -1.56 7.52 -15.74
CA HIS A 35 -0.18 7.91 -15.47
C HIS A 35 -0.19 9.07 -14.46
N PRO A 36 0.38 8.89 -13.25
CA PRO A 36 0.96 7.65 -12.68
C PRO A 36 -0.03 6.48 -12.56
N CYS A 37 0.48 5.25 -12.45
CA CYS A 37 -0.35 4.05 -12.45
C CYS A 37 -1.04 3.89 -11.09
N GLY A 38 -2.36 4.04 -11.09
CA GLY A 38 -3.22 3.75 -9.94
C GLY A 38 -3.27 2.26 -9.64
N VAL A 39 -3.34 1.90 -8.35
CA VAL A 39 -3.74 0.57 -7.89
C VAL A 39 -4.77 0.75 -6.79
N GLU A 40 -5.94 0.15 -6.94
CA GLU A 40 -6.97 0.13 -5.90
C GLU A 40 -6.74 -1.07 -4.99
N VAL A 41 -6.81 -0.84 -3.68
CA VAL A 41 -6.65 -1.85 -2.64
C VAL A 41 -7.95 -1.93 -1.87
N GLU A 42 -8.59 -3.10 -1.88
CA GLU A 42 -9.86 -3.32 -1.21
C GLU A 42 -9.75 -4.42 -0.15
N PHE A 43 -10.37 -4.16 1.00
CA PHE A 43 -10.40 -5.06 2.14
C PHE A 43 -11.78 -5.72 2.30
N PRO A 44 -11.87 -6.94 2.88
CA PRO A 44 -13.14 -7.65 3.04
C PRO A 44 -14.18 -6.93 3.91
N ASN A 45 -13.77 -5.94 4.71
CA ASN A 45 -14.65 -5.12 5.54
C ASN A 45 -15.28 -3.94 4.77
N GLY A 46 -15.02 -3.81 3.46
CA GLY A 46 -15.50 -2.71 2.61
C GLY A 46 -14.69 -1.42 2.74
N ASP A 47 -13.57 -1.45 3.45
CA ASP A 47 -12.57 -0.37 3.48
C ASP A 47 -11.57 -0.54 2.33
N GLY A 48 -10.78 0.49 2.05
CA GLY A 48 -9.77 0.45 1.00
C GLY A 48 -9.00 1.75 0.87
N PHE A 49 -8.08 1.77 -0.08
CA PHE A 49 -7.36 2.98 -0.47
C PHE A 49 -6.76 2.82 -1.86
N GLN A 50 -6.21 3.91 -2.39
CA GLN A 50 -5.54 3.90 -3.68
C GLN A 50 -4.03 4.09 -3.50
N LEU A 51 -3.26 3.43 -4.36
CA LEU A 51 -1.83 3.61 -4.51
C LEU A 51 -1.53 4.32 -5.82
N GLU A 52 -0.49 5.13 -5.81
CA GLU A 52 0.09 5.73 -6.99
C GLU A 52 1.51 5.20 -7.16
N VAL A 53 1.72 4.47 -8.27
CA VAL A 53 3.00 3.81 -8.59
C VAL A 53 3.64 4.46 -9.81
N SER A 54 4.92 4.80 -9.68
CA SER A 54 5.75 5.30 -10.78
C SER A 54 7.06 4.54 -10.86
N ALA A 55 7.49 4.18 -12.08
CA ALA A 55 8.81 3.60 -12.32
C ALA A 55 9.95 4.53 -11.90
N ARG A 56 9.71 5.83 -11.85
CA ARG A 56 10.71 6.87 -11.57
C ARG A 56 10.97 7.09 -10.08
N ILE A 57 10.02 6.68 -9.23
CA ILE A 57 10.08 6.95 -7.79
C ILE A 57 10.14 5.62 -7.06
N GLU A 58 11.09 5.50 -6.13
CA GLU A 58 11.27 4.25 -5.38
C GLU A 58 10.08 3.95 -4.45
N ARG A 59 9.60 4.99 -3.77
CA ARG A 59 8.48 4.92 -2.84
C ARG A 59 7.14 4.96 -3.58
N ILE A 60 6.18 4.20 -3.10
CA ILE A 60 4.79 4.16 -3.54
C ILE A 60 4.01 5.16 -2.71
N ARG A 61 3.25 6.02 -3.38
CA ARG A 61 2.38 6.96 -2.69
C ARG A 61 1.06 6.26 -2.35
N VAL A 62 0.67 6.36 -1.09
CA VAL A 62 -0.58 5.86 -0.52
C VAL A 62 -1.53 7.04 -0.38
N MET A 63 -2.68 6.97 -1.04
CA MET A 63 -3.72 7.99 -1.01
C MET A 63 -4.80 7.57 -0.03
N ASP A 64 -4.62 7.96 1.23
CA ASP A 64 -5.36 7.42 2.36
C ASP A 64 -5.20 8.32 3.61
N PRO A 65 -6.30 8.92 4.08
CA PRO A 65 -6.68 10.33 3.91
C PRO A 65 -5.58 11.41 3.99
N ASP A 66 -4.37 11.10 4.45
CA ASP A 66 -3.25 12.05 4.66
C ASP A 66 -2.01 11.72 3.81
N ASP A 67 -2.19 11.43 2.51
CA ASP A 67 -1.18 11.21 1.46
C ASP A 67 0.28 11.06 1.94
N PHE A 68 0.82 9.84 1.86
CA PHE A 68 2.19 9.56 2.30
C PHE A 68 2.87 8.53 1.40
N ALA A 69 4.20 8.39 1.52
CA ALA A 69 4.98 7.51 0.65
C ALA A 69 5.67 6.40 1.45
N LEU A 70 5.50 5.15 1.03
CA LEU A 70 6.09 3.95 1.63
C LEU A 70 7.01 3.23 0.64
N THR A 71 8.02 2.54 1.16
CA THR A 71 8.70 1.47 0.40
C THR A 71 7.76 0.27 0.23
N VAL A 72 8.08 -0.68 -0.66
CA VAL A 72 7.23 -1.87 -0.84
C VAL A 72 7.14 -2.70 0.44
N ALA A 73 8.23 -2.81 1.21
CA ALA A 73 8.25 -3.53 2.48
C ALA A 73 7.31 -2.88 3.52
N GLU A 74 7.47 -1.57 3.74
CA GLU A 74 6.59 -0.81 4.64
C GLU A 74 5.12 -0.87 4.17
N LEU A 75 4.89 -0.84 2.87
CA LEU A 75 3.55 -0.95 2.28
C LEU A 75 2.92 -2.33 2.55
N GLY A 76 3.70 -3.41 2.49
CA GLY A 76 3.23 -4.75 2.85
C GLY A 76 2.74 -4.80 4.30
N ASP A 77 3.52 -4.23 5.23
CA ASP A 77 3.14 -4.17 6.64
C ASP A 77 1.93 -3.25 6.88
N TYR A 78 1.83 -2.14 6.13
CA TYR A 78 0.66 -1.25 6.13
C TYR A 78 -0.61 -1.97 5.70
N VAL A 79 -0.58 -2.65 4.55
CA VAL A 79 -1.71 -3.40 4.00
C VAL A 79 -2.14 -4.50 4.97
N ALA A 80 -1.19 -5.25 5.53
CA ALA A 80 -1.49 -6.29 6.51
C ALA A 80 -2.16 -5.72 7.77
N ALA A 81 -1.70 -4.57 8.26
CA ALA A 81 -2.30 -3.87 9.40
C ALA A 81 -3.74 -3.40 9.11
N ARG A 82 -3.97 -2.78 7.94
CA ARG A 82 -5.29 -2.32 7.50
C ARG A 82 -6.27 -3.48 7.30
N THR A 83 -5.82 -4.56 6.69
CA THR A 83 -6.64 -5.79 6.49
C THR A 83 -7.08 -6.39 7.82
N ARG A 84 -6.29 -6.23 8.89
CA ARG A 84 -6.63 -6.66 10.25
C ARG A 84 -7.58 -5.70 10.98
N GLY A 85 -8.07 -4.66 10.30
CA GLY A 85 -9.02 -3.70 10.86
C GLY A 85 -8.38 -2.54 11.62
N ARG A 86 -7.06 -2.32 11.50
CA ARG A 86 -6.45 -1.08 12.01
C ARG A 86 -6.88 0.10 11.16
N SER A 87 -7.00 1.27 11.78
CA SER A 87 -7.22 2.52 11.05
C SER A 87 -5.97 2.93 10.26
N SER A 88 -6.14 3.81 9.26
CA SER A 88 -5.03 4.46 8.52
C SER A 88 -3.95 4.99 9.46
N LYS A 89 -4.40 5.74 10.47
CA LYS A 89 -3.54 6.38 11.46
C LYS A 89 -2.77 5.34 12.27
N ASP A 90 -3.44 4.33 12.83
CA ASP A 90 -2.78 3.33 13.68
C ASP A 90 -1.81 2.44 12.89
N ALA A 91 -2.15 2.12 11.64
CA ALA A 91 -1.28 1.38 10.74
C ALA A 91 -0.02 2.21 10.39
N ARG A 92 -0.18 3.51 10.11
CA ARG A 92 0.93 4.42 9.82
C ARG A 92 1.81 4.68 11.04
N GLU A 93 1.23 4.90 12.21
CA GLU A 93 1.99 5.11 13.46
C GLU A 93 2.80 3.87 13.86
N ALA A 94 2.34 2.66 13.52
CA ALA A 94 3.10 1.44 13.76
C ALA A 94 4.37 1.34 12.89
N LEU A 95 4.37 1.92 11.69
CA LEU A 95 5.52 1.96 10.79
C LEU A 95 6.53 3.03 11.19
N PHE A 96 6.01 4.17 11.65
CA PHE A 96 6.80 5.30 12.11
C PHE A 96 6.45 5.59 13.56
N PRO A 97 6.84 4.72 14.51
CA PRO A 97 6.64 5.01 15.91
C PRO A 97 7.40 6.31 16.18
N ARG A 98 6.63 7.41 16.35
CA ARG A 98 7.20 8.68 16.79
C ARG A 98 8.08 8.34 17.97
N HIS A 99 9.35 8.74 17.91
CA HIS A 99 10.27 8.70 19.04
C HIS A 99 9.61 9.43 20.22
N SER A 100 8.80 8.70 20.97
CA SER A 100 8.17 9.11 22.21
C SER A 100 9.21 8.81 23.26
N ARG A 101 10.27 9.62 23.24
CA ARG A 101 11.30 9.76 24.28
C ARG A 101 12.26 10.88 23.86
N LEU A 102 11.87 12.11 24.11
CA LEU A 102 12.70 13.00 24.91
C LEU A 102 11.79 13.62 25.97
N ARG A 103 12.30 13.55 27.21
CA ARG A 103 11.69 14.01 28.45
C ARG A 103 11.41 15.51 28.44
#